data_AF-A0A3A0CYR3-F1
#
_entry.id   AF-A0A3A0CYR3-F1
#
_cell.length_a   1.000
_cell.length_b   1.000
_cell.length_c   1.000
_cell.angle_alpha   90.00
_cell.angle_beta   90.00
_cell.angle_gamma   90.00
#
_symmetry.space_group_name_H-M   'P 1'
#
loop_
_entity.id
_entity.type
_entity.pdbx_description
1 polymer ?
#
loop_
_entity_poly.entity_id
_entity_poly.type
_entity_poly.pdbx_seq_one_letter_code
_entity_poly.pdbx_strand_id
1 'polypeptide(L)'
;MKYTLGTFAVVMIFISARDAHAVLTATSTRGLAATDLDGMLSTTDAIAGLIATELPGDTGWHPVNPAANDSLHPNGLPAFTDGQGGVNVFTGLLNDFPEPRGVPVKLIQYDLAQPIDLERIHILSGNINNADGRIFSTTAIRYSTDGGQNFTPLGYFESAPLGSINNESGDLGTTMDHALLLEIFDDAGGDLASAVTNLQFDFFSVDNTGGQYRDPFDGVNPFTELDDGLSSAFVSPLIWEIDVIGQPVAGDTADFDSDADVDGADLLAWQRGFGVTGSATRAMGDANQDQAVNALDLDVWKQQFGAAVAAVPEPATLGGVLVAASLACVGVRRR
;
A
#
# COMPACT_ATOMS: atom_id res chain seq x y z
N MET A 1 -36.50 46.69 -51.12
CA MET A 1 -36.03 46.33 -49.77
C MET A 1 -35.29 45.00 -49.90
N LYS A 2 -33.95 45.01 -49.93
CA LYS A 2 -33.11 43.81 -50.10
C LYS A 2 -32.74 43.31 -48.71
N TYR A 3 -33.08 42.07 -48.37
CA TYR A 3 -32.66 41.40 -47.13
C TYR A 3 -31.43 40.55 -47.42
N THR A 4 -30.33 40.83 -46.74
CA THR A 4 -29.09 40.05 -46.79
C THR A 4 -29.16 38.97 -45.71
N LEU A 5 -29.07 37.69 -46.10
CA LEU A 5 -28.93 36.57 -45.16
C LEU A 5 -27.51 36.62 -44.56
N GLY A 6 -27.40 36.72 -43.24
CA GLY A 6 -26.14 36.60 -42.52
C GLY A 6 -25.81 35.14 -42.19
N THR A 7 -24.66 34.67 -42.64
CA THR A 7 -24.13 33.34 -42.33
C THR A 7 -23.66 33.30 -40.88
N PHE A 8 -24.23 32.41 -40.06
CA PHE A 8 -23.72 32.11 -38.72
C PHE A 8 -22.63 31.04 -38.82
N ALA A 9 -21.41 31.37 -38.41
CA ALA A 9 -20.33 30.40 -38.24
C ALA A 9 -20.44 29.78 -36.84
N VAL A 10 -20.66 28.46 -36.77
CA VAL A 10 -20.54 27.69 -35.53
C VAL A 10 -19.06 27.44 -35.29
N VAL A 11 -18.49 28.07 -34.27
CA VAL A 11 -17.13 27.76 -33.79
C VAL A 11 -17.24 26.51 -32.92
N MET A 12 -16.79 25.37 -33.44
CA MET A 12 -16.64 24.15 -32.68
C MET A 12 -15.33 24.27 -31.88
N ILE A 13 -15.44 24.55 -30.58
CA ILE A 13 -14.30 24.55 -29.67
C ILE A 13 -14.00 23.09 -29.33
N PHE A 14 -12.94 22.54 -29.92
CA PHE A 14 -12.36 21.29 -29.46
C PHE A 14 -11.62 21.57 -28.16
N ILE A 15 -12.27 21.32 -27.02
CA ILE A 15 -11.59 21.17 -25.74
C ILE A 15 -10.86 19.84 -25.85
N SER A 16 -9.54 19.88 -26.06
CA SER A 16 -8.70 18.73 -25.79
C SER A 16 -8.85 18.43 -24.30
N ALA A 17 -9.51 17.32 -23.99
CA ALA A 17 -9.31 16.67 -22.71
C ALA A 17 -7.80 16.41 -22.64
N ARG A 18 -7.13 17.06 -21.68
CA ARG A 18 -5.83 16.57 -21.26
C ARG A 18 -6.13 15.27 -20.54
N ASP A 19 -5.46 14.19 -20.94
CA ASP A 19 -5.47 12.97 -20.15
C ASP A 19 -5.11 13.38 -18.72
N ALA A 20 -5.99 13.06 -17.76
CA ALA A 20 -5.66 13.24 -16.36
C ALA A 20 -4.49 12.29 -16.09
N HIS A 21 -3.30 12.85 -15.88
CA HIS A 21 -2.18 12.07 -15.39
C HIS A 21 -2.56 11.58 -14.01
N ALA A 22 -2.47 10.28 -13.79
CA ALA A 22 -2.72 9.65 -12.51
C ALA A 22 -1.84 10.30 -11.42
N VAL A 23 -2.42 10.58 -10.26
CA VAL A 23 -1.76 11.27 -9.15
C VAL A 23 -1.74 10.36 -7.94
N LEU A 24 -0.53 10.11 -7.44
CA LEU A 24 -0.31 9.55 -6.11
C LEU A 24 -1.09 10.37 -5.07
N THR A 25 -2.06 9.72 -4.45
CA THR A 25 -3.05 10.33 -3.57
C THR A 25 -3.03 9.63 -2.22
N ALA A 26 -3.27 10.40 -1.15
CA ALA A 26 -3.47 9.87 0.18
C ALA A 26 -4.79 10.35 0.78
N THR A 27 -5.54 9.43 1.39
CA THR A 27 -6.81 9.75 2.08
C THR A 27 -6.82 9.11 3.46
N SER A 28 -7.65 9.63 4.37
CA SER A 28 -7.71 9.12 5.74
C SER A 28 -9.13 8.86 6.19
N THR A 29 -9.33 7.68 6.78
CA THR A 29 -10.59 7.26 7.41
C THR A 29 -10.40 7.24 8.92
N ARG A 30 -11.38 7.74 9.68
CA ARG A 30 -11.31 7.83 11.14
C ARG A 30 -12.31 6.89 11.80
N GLY A 31 -11.90 6.27 12.90
CA GLY A 31 -12.70 5.37 13.71
C GLY A 31 -12.99 5.96 15.08
N LEU A 32 -14.27 6.00 15.46
CA LEU A 32 -14.69 6.48 16.78
C LEU A 32 -14.27 5.51 17.88
N ALA A 33 -14.20 4.22 17.59
CA ALA A 33 -13.60 3.21 18.43
C ALA A 33 -12.30 2.68 17.80
N ALA A 34 -11.42 2.14 18.66
CA ALA A 34 -10.12 1.60 18.23
C ALA A 34 -10.25 0.48 17.18
N THR A 35 -11.36 -0.26 17.20
CA THR A 35 -11.60 -1.43 16.34
C THR A 35 -12.45 -1.12 15.11
N ASP A 36 -12.90 0.13 14.92
CA ASP A 36 -13.85 0.46 13.85
C ASP A 36 -13.26 0.24 12.45
N LEU A 37 -11.93 0.28 12.34
CA LEU A 37 -11.20 0.18 11.08
C LEU A 37 -10.56 -1.21 10.87
N ASP A 38 -10.66 -2.14 11.83
CA ASP A 38 -10.04 -3.47 11.74
C ASP A 38 -10.51 -4.26 10.51
N GLY A 39 -11.75 -4.02 10.05
CA GLY A 39 -12.30 -4.66 8.85
C GLY A 39 -11.68 -4.17 7.53
N MET A 40 -10.83 -3.14 7.57
CA MET A 40 -10.09 -2.64 6.40
C MET A 40 -8.71 -3.27 6.27
N LEU A 41 -8.23 -3.97 7.30
CA LEU A 41 -6.90 -4.59 7.33
C LEU A 41 -6.83 -5.84 6.46
N SER A 42 -5.69 -6.07 5.83
CA SER A 42 -5.40 -7.30 5.12
C SER A 42 -4.74 -8.32 6.05
N THR A 43 -4.92 -9.61 5.76
CA THR A 43 -4.14 -10.69 6.41
C THR A 43 -3.28 -11.45 5.41
N THR A 44 -3.29 -11.01 4.14
CA THR A 44 -2.64 -11.67 3.00
C THR A 44 -2.00 -10.64 2.06
N ASP A 45 -1.56 -9.50 2.58
CA ASP A 45 -0.80 -8.51 1.83
C ASP A 45 0.67 -8.94 1.67
N ALA A 46 1.47 -8.14 0.96
CA ALA A 46 2.84 -8.50 0.59
C ALA A 46 3.83 -8.52 1.77
N ILE A 47 3.50 -7.88 2.90
CA ILE A 47 4.33 -7.89 4.11
C ILE A 47 3.72 -8.68 5.26
N ALA A 48 2.56 -9.32 5.08
CA ALA A 48 1.91 -10.15 6.09
C ALA A 48 2.88 -11.13 6.78
N GLY A 49 3.04 -10.98 8.10
CA GLY A 49 3.92 -11.79 8.94
C GLY A 49 5.43 -11.59 8.72
N LEU A 50 5.86 -10.65 7.88
CA LEU A 50 7.25 -10.27 7.75
C LEU A 50 7.68 -9.41 8.94
N ILE A 51 8.90 -9.64 9.42
CA ILE A 51 9.51 -8.78 10.44
C ILE A 51 10.45 -7.82 9.75
N ALA A 52 10.18 -6.52 9.89
CA ALA A 52 11.02 -5.49 9.32
C ALA A 52 12.44 -5.50 9.92
N THR A 53 13.41 -5.00 9.18
CA THR A 53 14.73 -4.67 9.71
C THR A 53 14.75 -3.21 10.15
N GLU A 54 15.18 -2.95 11.39
CA GLU A 54 15.44 -1.60 11.88
C GLU A 54 16.71 -1.04 11.22
N LEU A 55 16.61 0.16 10.64
CA LEU A 55 17.68 0.77 9.86
C LEU A 55 18.62 1.63 10.73
N PRO A 56 19.85 1.93 10.23
CA PRO A 56 20.73 2.87 10.90
C PRO A 56 20.06 4.23 11.13
N GLY A 57 20.12 4.70 12.37
CA GLY A 57 19.44 5.94 12.78
C GLY A 57 18.12 5.70 13.53
N ASP A 58 17.60 4.47 13.57
CA ASP A 58 16.45 4.12 14.40
C ASP A 58 16.74 4.43 15.87
N THR A 59 15.77 5.06 16.54
CA THR A 59 15.93 5.52 17.93
C THR A 59 15.34 4.55 18.95
N GLY A 60 14.91 3.37 18.51
CA GLY A 60 14.30 2.34 19.33
C GLY A 60 12.80 2.53 19.54
N TRP A 61 12.29 1.96 20.62
CA TRP A 61 10.88 2.04 21.02
C TRP A 61 10.71 2.92 22.24
N HIS A 62 9.49 3.41 22.47
CA HIS A 62 9.18 4.07 23.73
C HIS A 62 9.54 3.18 24.92
N PRO A 63 10.15 3.68 26.01
CA PRO A 63 10.54 2.88 27.17
C PRO A 63 9.42 2.08 27.86
N VAL A 64 8.16 2.41 27.58
CA VAL A 64 6.98 1.70 28.13
C VAL A 64 6.35 0.73 27.14
N ASN A 65 6.72 0.79 25.86
CA ASN A 65 6.35 -0.25 24.92
C ASN A 65 7.10 -1.52 25.33
N PRO A 66 6.42 -2.68 25.50
CA PRO A 66 7.10 -3.94 25.77
C PRO A 66 8.23 -4.30 24.79
N ALA A 67 8.20 -3.75 23.57
CA ALA A 67 9.25 -3.90 22.57
C ALA A 67 10.54 -3.10 22.86
N ALA A 68 10.58 -2.26 23.91
CA ALA A 68 11.74 -1.44 24.28
C ALA A 68 13.05 -2.19 24.48
N ASN A 69 12.98 -3.45 24.90
CA ASN A 69 14.16 -4.31 25.09
C ASN A 69 14.25 -5.44 24.06
N ASP A 70 13.22 -5.59 23.22
CA ASP A 70 13.11 -6.66 22.24
C ASP A 70 12.11 -6.27 21.15
N SER A 71 12.62 -5.78 20.01
CA SER A 71 11.79 -5.34 18.88
C SER A 71 10.92 -6.48 18.31
N LEU A 72 11.23 -7.75 18.59
CA LEU A 72 10.44 -8.92 18.19
C LEU A 72 9.27 -9.22 19.13
N HIS A 73 9.10 -8.46 20.21
CA HIS A 73 7.92 -8.57 21.05
C HIS A 73 6.65 -8.32 20.21
N PRO A 74 5.53 -9.03 20.42
CA PRO A 74 4.31 -8.87 19.61
C PRO A 74 3.80 -7.44 19.42
N ASN A 75 3.91 -6.57 20.45
CA ASN A 75 3.57 -5.14 20.38
C ASN A 75 4.58 -4.24 19.62
N GLY A 76 5.65 -4.83 19.09
CA GLY A 76 6.76 -4.17 18.39
C GLY A 76 6.65 -4.34 16.87
N LEU A 77 7.73 -4.81 16.23
CA LEU A 77 7.75 -5.03 14.78
C LEU A 77 6.72 -6.06 14.27
N PRO A 78 6.43 -7.17 14.98
CA PRO A 78 5.40 -8.10 14.55
C PRO A 78 4.01 -7.47 14.43
N ALA A 79 3.68 -6.50 15.30
CA ALA A 79 2.38 -5.84 15.27
C ALA A 79 2.08 -5.20 13.93
N PHE A 80 3.09 -4.67 13.23
CA PHE A 80 2.88 -3.92 11.99
C PHE A 80 2.43 -4.76 10.79
N THR A 81 2.32 -6.08 10.94
CA THR A 81 2.06 -7.02 9.83
C THR A 81 1.19 -8.21 10.25
N ASP A 82 0.52 -8.11 11.40
CA ASP A 82 -0.20 -9.24 11.98
C ASP A 82 -1.69 -9.28 11.58
N GLY A 83 -2.12 -8.31 10.78
CA GLY A 83 -3.50 -8.14 10.31
C GLY A 83 -4.47 -7.79 11.42
N GLN A 84 -4.00 -7.22 12.54
CA GLN A 84 -4.82 -6.80 13.67
C GLN A 84 -4.65 -5.32 13.96
N GLY A 85 -5.71 -4.71 14.47
CA GLY A 85 -5.63 -3.36 15.04
C GLY A 85 -4.88 -3.35 16.37
N GLY A 86 -4.97 -2.23 17.09
CA GLY A 86 -4.36 -2.10 18.41
C GLY A 86 -4.92 -3.12 19.41
N VAL A 87 -4.10 -4.10 19.80
CA VAL A 87 -4.47 -5.13 20.79
C VAL A 87 -4.18 -4.73 22.25
N ASN A 88 -3.35 -3.71 22.46
CA ASN A 88 -2.97 -3.18 23.77
C ASN A 88 -2.70 -1.67 23.70
N VAL A 89 -2.78 -0.97 24.83
CA VAL A 89 -2.57 0.48 24.96
C VAL A 89 -1.17 0.95 24.56
N PHE A 90 -0.22 0.04 24.38
CA PHE A 90 1.15 0.33 23.94
C PHE A 90 1.52 -0.34 22.61
N THR A 91 0.58 -1.02 21.94
CA THR A 91 0.83 -1.64 20.64
C THR A 91 1.37 -0.58 19.68
N GLY A 92 2.56 -0.83 19.14
CA GLY A 92 3.15 0.05 18.15
C GLY A 92 3.56 1.43 18.63
N LEU A 93 3.61 1.67 19.95
CA LEU A 93 4.02 2.96 20.49
C LEU A 93 5.51 3.20 20.20
N LEU A 94 5.78 4.15 19.30
CA LEU A 94 7.13 4.50 18.84
C LEU A 94 7.85 5.41 19.84
N ASN A 95 9.13 5.73 19.61
CA ASN A 95 9.95 6.44 20.58
C ASN A 95 9.60 7.94 20.74
N ASP A 96 9.35 8.40 21.97
CA ASP A 96 9.08 9.82 22.24
C ASP A 96 10.39 10.66 22.22
N PHE A 97 10.23 11.97 22.00
CA PHE A 97 11.26 12.99 22.13
C PHE A 97 12.49 12.78 21.24
N PRO A 98 12.34 12.61 19.91
CA PRO A 98 13.49 12.51 19.02
C PRO A 98 14.34 13.78 19.14
N GLU A 99 15.65 13.60 19.26
CA GLU A 99 16.64 14.67 19.25
C GLU A 99 17.76 14.32 18.24
N PRO A 100 18.04 15.20 17.26
CA PRO A 100 17.40 16.51 17.03
C PRO A 100 15.94 16.39 16.54
N ARG A 101 15.14 17.45 16.70
CA ARG A 101 13.77 17.52 16.13
C ARG A 101 13.77 17.38 14.61
N GLY A 102 12.66 16.88 14.06
CA GLY A 102 12.49 16.67 12.62
C GLY A 102 13.14 15.41 12.05
N VAL A 103 13.70 14.53 12.89
CA VAL A 103 14.19 13.22 12.46
C VAL A 103 13.12 12.15 12.70
N PRO A 104 13.11 11.05 11.91
CA PRO A 104 12.18 9.96 12.15
C PRO A 104 12.41 9.30 13.51
N VAL A 105 11.33 8.87 14.16
CA VAL A 105 11.33 8.13 15.43
C VAL A 105 11.47 6.63 15.21
N LYS A 106 11.08 6.14 14.03
CA LYS A 106 11.19 4.73 13.63
C LYS A 106 11.61 4.64 12.16
N LEU A 107 12.64 3.87 11.87
CA LEU A 107 13.15 3.63 10.52
C LEU A 107 13.22 2.13 10.28
N ILE A 108 12.36 1.63 9.39
CA ILE A 108 12.24 0.19 9.13
C ILE A 108 12.27 -0.12 7.63
N GLN A 109 12.72 -1.33 7.29
CA GLN A 109 12.71 -1.87 5.94
C GLN A 109 12.05 -3.25 5.89
N TYR A 110 11.23 -3.47 4.88
CA TYR A 110 10.75 -4.79 4.49
C TYR A 110 11.46 -5.23 3.20
N ASP A 111 11.98 -6.45 3.23
CA ASP A 111 12.48 -7.15 2.05
C ASP A 111 11.36 -8.08 1.58
N LEU A 112 10.79 -7.80 0.41
CA LEU A 112 9.64 -8.55 -0.07
C LEU A 112 10.06 -9.95 -0.53
N ALA A 113 9.21 -10.93 -0.30
CA ALA A 113 9.48 -12.33 -0.66
C ALA A 113 9.67 -12.52 -2.18
N GLN A 114 9.07 -11.63 -2.97
CA GLN A 114 9.20 -11.54 -4.42
C GLN A 114 8.89 -10.09 -4.85
N PRO A 115 9.36 -9.67 -6.05
CA PRO A 115 8.99 -8.37 -6.59
C PRO A 115 7.47 -8.23 -6.76
N ILE A 116 6.92 -7.07 -6.44
CA ILE A 116 5.49 -6.76 -6.66
C ILE A 116 5.31 -5.51 -7.50
N ASP A 117 4.23 -5.46 -8.26
CA ASP A 117 3.64 -4.21 -8.72
C ASP A 117 2.77 -3.67 -7.57
N LEU A 118 3.25 -2.59 -6.95
CA LEU A 118 2.68 -2.01 -5.74
C LEU A 118 1.46 -1.18 -6.10
N GLU A 119 0.28 -1.56 -5.64
CA GLU A 119 -0.98 -0.87 -5.94
C GLU A 119 -1.34 0.16 -4.86
N ARG A 120 -1.07 -0.19 -3.59
CA ARG A 120 -1.57 0.57 -2.45
C ARG A 120 -0.83 0.26 -1.16
N ILE A 121 -0.79 1.25 -0.27
CA ILE A 121 -0.33 1.08 1.11
C ILE A 121 -1.41 1.57 2.07
N HIS A 122 -1.70 0.79 3.10
CA HIS A 122 -2.47 1.24 4.26
C HIS A 122 -1.56 1.36 5.48
N ILE A 123 -1.77 2.39 6.30
CA ILE A 123 -1.13 2.54 7.60
C ILE A 123 -2.23 2.83 8.62
N LEU A 124 -2.44 1.90 9.54
CA LEU A 124 -3.34 2.08 10.67
C LEU A 124 -2.56 2.64 11.85
N SER A 125 -3.03 3.75 12.39
CA SER A 125 -2.57 4.31 13.65
C SER A 125 -3.74 4.53 14.61
N GLY A 126 -3.45 4.65 15.90
CA GLY A 126 -4.52 4.83 16.88
C GLY A 126 -4.04 5.01 18.30
N ASN A 127 -4.98 5.14 19.23
CA ASN A 127 -4.67 5.23 20.64
C ASN A 127 -5.85 4.70 21.47
N ILE A 128 -5.71 3.47 21.98
CA ILE A 128 -6.75 2.80 22.78
C ILE A 128 -6.98 3.54 24.10
N ASN A 129 -5.93 4.15 24.66
CA ASN A 129 -5.98 4.72 26.00
C ASN A 129 -6.59 6.12 26.02
N ASN A 130 -6.44 6.89 24.95
CA ASN A 130 -6.85 8.30 24.89
C ASN A 130 -7.09 8.71 23.42
N ALA A 131 -8.21 9.33 23.09
CA ALA A 131 -8.44 9.93 21.78
C ALA A 131 -7.72 11.29 21.65
N ASP A 132 -6.39 11.25 21.63
CA ASP A 132 -5.53 12.43 21.42
C ASP A 132 -4.85 12.43 20.03
N GLY A 133 -3.96 13.41 19.79
CA GLY A 133 -3.25 13.56 18.53
C GLY A 133 -2.30 12.41 18.17
N ARG A 134 -2.07 11.43 19.05
CA ARG A 134 -1.21 10.26 18.73
C ARG A 134 -1.86 9.27 17.77
N ILE A 135 -3.13 9.46 17.41
CA ILE A 135 -3.77 8.72 16.31
C ILE A 135 -3.26 9.16 14.94
N PHE A 136 -2.67 10.35 14.82
CA PHE A 136 -2.14 10.83 13.56
C PHE A 136 -0.81 10.15 13.25
N SER A 137 -0.39 10.19 11.99
CA SER A 137 0.89 9.68 11.55
C SER A 137 1.47 10.51 10.42
N THR A 138 2.79 10.62 10.41
CA THR A 138 3.55 11.27 9.34
C THR A 138 4.62 10.29 8.89
N THR A 139 4.64 9.96 7.61
CA THR A 139 5.48 8.87 7.11
C THR A 139 6.13 9.26 5.78
N ALA A 140 7.46 9.11 5.70
CA ALA A 140 8.14 9.10 4.41
C ALA A 140 8.36 7.65 3.97
N ILE A 141 8.03 7.35 2.71
CA ILE A 141 8.15 6.00 2.16
C ILE A 141 9.14 6.02 0.99
N ARG A 142 9.99 5.00 0.94
CA ARG A 142 10.89 4.75 -0.20
C ARG A 142 10.75 3.31 -0.65
N TYR A 143 11.03 3.06 -1.91
CA TYR A 143 11.02 1.72 -2.47
C TYR A 143 12.31 1.45 -3.24
N SER A 144 12.67 0.18 -3.36
CA SER A 144 13.74 -0.31 -4.23
C SER A 144 13.13 -1.26 -5.25
N THR A 145 13.71 -1.31 -6.45
CA THR A 145 13.40 -2.28 -7.51
C THR A 145 14.62 -3.13 -7.88
N ASP A 146 15.69 -3.06 -7.07
CA ASP A 146 17.00 -3.65 -7.37
C ASP A 146 17.58 -4.42 -6.20
N GLY A 147 16.71 -4.98 -5.35
CA GLY A 147 17.10 -5.78 -4.20
C GLY A 147 17.71 -4.99 -3.06
N GLY A 148 17.31 -3.72 -2.90
CA GLY A 148 17.72 -2.85 -1.79
C GLY A 148 19.03 -2.12 -2.03
N GLN A 149 19.51 -2.08 -3.28
CA GLN A 149 20.78 -1.43 -3.62
C GLN A 149 20.61 0.09 -3.77
N ASN A 150 19.48 0.51 -4.36
CA ASN A 150 19.08 1.91 -4.47
C ASN A 150 17.62 2.09 -4.02
N PHE A 151 17.34 3.23 -3.40
CA PHE A 151 16.00 3.58 -2.92
C PHE A 151 15.50 4.88 -3.57
N THR A 152 14.30 4.82 -4.11
CA THR A 152 13.58 5.94 -4.70
C THR A 152 12.50 6.40 -3.72
N PRO A 153 12.36 7.71 -3.46
CA PRO A 153 11.24 8.22 -2.68
C PRO A 153 9.90 7.92 -3.35
N LEU A 154 8.98 7.30 -2.63
CA LEU A 154 7.58 7.19 -3.04
C LEU A 154 6.84 8.48 -2.70
N GLY A 155 7.02 8.98 -1.47
CA GLY A 155 6.39 10.22 -1.03
C GLY A 155 6.57 10.51 0.46
N TYR A 156 6.06 11.67 0.86
CA TYR A 156 5.90 12.11 2.24
C TYR A 156 4.41 12.29 2.49
N PHE A 157 3.87 11.53 3.44
CA PHE A 157 2.44 11.41 3.65
C PHE A 157 2.06 11.83 5.06
N GLU A 158 1.05 12.69 5.12
CA GLU A 158 0.48 13.22 6.35
C GLU A 158 -0.92 12.64 6.50
N SER A 159 -1.24 12.08 7.67
CA SER A 159 -2.51 11.39 7.88
C SER A 159 -3.69 12.34 8.13
N ALA A 160 -3.45 13.64 8.14
CA ALA A 160 -4.45 14.69 8.25
C ALA A 160 -3.85 16.02 7.78
N PRO A 161 -4.66 17.04 7.46
CA PRO A 161 -4.13 18.40 7.29
C PRO A 161 -3.47 18.90 8.59
N LEU A 162 -2.34 19.58 8.48
CA LEU A 162 -1.68 20.24 9.61
C LEU A 162 -2.63 21.19 10.34
N GLY A 163 -2.57 21.20 11.67
CA GLY A 163 -3.50 21.92 12.54
C GLY A 163 -4.83 21.19 12.82
N SER A 164 -5.04 19.99 12.25
CA SER A 164 -6.17 19.12 12.64
C SER A 164 -6.18 18.84 14.14
N ILE A 165 -7.36 18.66 14.74
CA ILE A 165 -7.49 18.43 16.18
C ILE A 165 -8.23 17.12 16.46
N ASN A 166 -7.60 16.23 17.24
CA ASN A 166 -8.21 15.07 17.87
C ASN A 166 -8.01 15.16 19.38
N ASN A 167 -9.07 15.49 20.13
CA ASN A 167 -8.96 15.61 21.58
C ASN A 167 -10.23 15.18 22.32
N GLU A 168 -10.05 14.62 23.51
CA GLU A 168 -11.12 14.21 24.42
C GLU A 168 -11.84 15.39 25.13
N SER A 169 -11.54 16.64 24.77
CA SER A 169 -11.79 17.80 25.64
C SER A 169 -13.18 18.44 25.49
N GLY A 170 -13.99 18.01 24.52
CA GLY A 170 -15.34 18.53 24.31
C GLY A 170 -15.43 19.94 23.73
N ASP A 171 -14.36 20.47 23.14
CA ASP A 171 -14.35 21.76 22.44
C ASP A 171 -14.86 21.61 20.98
N LEU A 172 -15.42 22.68 20.41
CA LEU A 172 -16.03 22.63 19.06
C LEU A 172 -14.97 22.43 17.95
N GLY A 173 -15.14 21.38 17.14
CA GLY A 173 -14.26 21.05 15.99
C GLY A 173 -13.28 19.89 16.26
N THR A 174 -13.36 19.27 17.44
CA THR A 174 -12.51 18.16 17.84
C THR A 174 -13.21 16.85 17.54
N THR A 175 -12.47 15.88 16.99
CA THR A 175 -12.94 14.49 16.96
C THR A 175 -12.33 13.74 18.16
N MET A 176 -13.03 12.70 18.62
CA MET A 176 -12.57 11.78 19.67
C MET A 176 -12.31 10.42 19.03
N ASP A 177 -11.59 10.42 17.92
CA ASP A 177 -11.31 9.21 17.18
C ASP A 177 -10.18 8.46 17.88
N HIS A 178 -10.32 7.14 17.95
CA HIS A 178 -9.34 6.25 18.55
C HIS A 178 -8.47 5.53 17.51
N ALA A 179 -8.86 5.61 16.24
CA ALA A 179 -8.15 5.00 15.12
C ALA A 179 -8.20 5.90 13.88
N LEU A 180 -7.16 5.82 13.06
CA LEU A 180 -7.05 6.49 11.78
C LEU A 180 -6.31 5.58 10.81
N LEU A 181 -6.94 5.31 9.66
CA LEU A 181 -6.31 4.58 8.56
C LEU A 181 -5.93 5.56 7.46
N LEU A 182 -4.65 5.64 7.15
CA LEU A 182 -4.10 6.36 6.00
C LEU A 182 -4.00 5.39 4.81
N GLU A 183 -4.67 5.71 3.71
CA GLU A 183 -4.64 4.95 2.47
C GLU A 183 -3.90 5.76 1.39
N ILE A 184 -2.85 5.17 0.81
CA ILE A 184 -1.99 5.75 -0.23
C ILE A 184 -2.16 4.93 -1.50
N PHE A 185 -2.58 5.55 -2.60
CA PHE A 185 -2.95 4.88 -3.85
C PHE A 185 -2.85 5.82 -5.05
N ASP A 186 -2.92 5.25 -6.26
CA ASP A 186 -3.05 6.01 -7.49
C ASP A 186 -4.54 6.27 -7.79
N ASP A 187 -4.93 7.53 -7.98
CA ASP A 187 -6.34 7.90 -8.15
C ASP A 187 -6.98 7.47 -9.48
N ALA A 188 -6.16 7.05 -10.46
CA ALA A 188 -6.60 6.41 -11.69
C ALA A 188 -6.68 4.88 -11.57
N GLY A 189 -6.25 4.32 -10.43
CA GLY A 189 -6.25 2.89 -10.16
C GLY A 189 -5.07 2.14 -10.77
N GLY A 190 -3.97 2.83 -11.06
CA GLY A 190 -2.70 2.22 -11.49
C GLY A 190 -1.80 1.79 -10.32
N ASP A 191 -0.61 1.28 -10.66
CA ASP A 191 0.41 0.95 -9.68
C ASP A 191 1.13 2.21 -9.19
N LEU A 192 1.41 2.27 -7.89
CA LEU A 192 2.30 3.26 -7.28
C LEU A 192 3.74 3.14 -7.77
N ALA A 193 4.20 1.89 -7.95
CA ALA A 193 5.52 1.54 -8.45
C ALA A 193 5.53 0.09 -8.93
N SER A 194 6.21 -0.17 -10.04
CA SER A 194 6.37 -1.53 -10.58
C SER A 194 7.64 -2.19 -10.07
N ALA A 195 7.63 -3.52 -9.99
CA ALA A 195 8.77 -4.35 -9.60
C ALA A 195 9.48 -3.96 -8.29
N VAL A 196 8.70 -3.56 -7.30
CA VAL A 196 9.18 -3.24 -5.95
C VAL A 196 9.71 -4.50 -5.28
N THR A 197 10.95 -4.45 -4.79
CA THR A 197 11.61 -5.53 -4.06
C THR A 197 11.76 -5.23 -2.57
N ASN A 198 11.80 -3.94 -2.19
CA ASN A 198 11.95 -3.52 -0.80
C ASN A 198 11.17 -2.23 -0.57
N LEU A 199 10.69 -2.05 0.67
CA LEU A 199 10.03 -0.83 1.13
C LEU A 199 10.69 -0.35 2.41
N GLN A 200 10.93 0.96 2.50
CA GLN A 200 11.36 1.63 3.72
C GLN A 200 10.30 2.59 4.21
N PHE A 201 10.08 2.60 5.52
CA PHE A 201 9.16 3.49 6.21
C PHE A 201 9.92 4.27 7.28
N ASP A 202 9.88 5.59 7.14
CA ASP A 202 10.37 6.53 8.14
C ASP A 202 9.15 7.17 8.81
N PHE A 203 8.84 6.76 10.04
CA PHE A 203 7.78 7.38 10.82
C PHE A 203 8.35 8.53 11.63
N PHE A 204 7.63 9.65 11.62
CA PHE A 204 8.02 10.84 12.38
C PHE A 204 7.19 11.00 13.65
N SER A 205 7.68 11.88 14.54
CA SER A 205 6.92 12.32 15.69
C SER A 205 5.62 13.02 15.27
N VAL A 206 4.64 12.93 16.16
CA VAL A 206 3.40 13.70 16.18
C VAL A 206 3.32 14.53 17.47
N ASP A 207 2.18 15.15 17.73
CA ASP A 207 1.95 15.91 18.95
C ASP A 207 0.64 15.49 19.63
N ASN A 208 0.55 15.69 20.94
CA ASN A 208 -0.70 15.52 21.69
C ASN A 208 -1.07 16.76 22.53
N THR A 209 -0.29 17.84 22.42
CA THR A 209 -0.58 19.15 22.99
C THR A 209 -1.87 19.70 22.39
N GLY A 210 -2.94 19.69 23.19
CA GLY A 210 -4.28 20.09 22.73
C GLY A 210 -4.89 19.16 21.68
N GLY A 211 -4.28 18.00 21.42
CA GLY A 211 -4.69 17.07 20.37
C GLY A 211 -4.36 17.52 18.95
N GLN A 212 -3.47 18.49 18.80
CA GLN A 212 -3.15 19.08 17.50
C GLN A 212 -2.21 18.19 16.70
N TYR A 213 -2.51 18.02 15.42
CA TYR A 213 -1.58 17.48 14.45
C TYR A 213 -0.63 18.58 13.98
N ARG A 214 0.66 18.32 14.11
CA ARG A 214 1.76 19.24 13.81
C ARG A 214 2.76 18.51 12.95
N ASP A 215 3.46 19.24 12.11
CA ASP A 215 4.55 18.62 11.39
C ASP A 215 5.77 18.37 12.31
N PRO A 216 6.73 17.53 11.88
CA PRO A 216 7.91 17.21 12.68
C PRO A 216 8.94 18.34 12.80
N PHE A 217 8.77 19.45 12.10
CA PHE A 217 9.79 20.48 11.89
C PHE A 217 9.43 21.77 12.62
N ASP A 218 10.44 22.52 13.05
CA ASP A 218 10.23 23.88 13.56
C ASP A 218 10.47 24.84 12.39
N GLY A 219 9.40 25.45 11.90
CA GLY A 219 9.41 26.26 10.68
C GLY A 219 9.12 25.46 9.42
N VAL A 220 9.79 25.79 8.31
CA VAL A 220 9.48 25.21 6.99
C VAL A 220 9.81 23.72 6.93
N ASN A 221 8.80 22.91 6.65
CA ASN A 221 8.93 21.48 6.39
C ASN A 221 9.71 21.23 5.10
N PRO A 222 10.82 20.46 5.13
CA PRO A 222 11.68 20.23 3.97
C PRO A 222 11.05 19.32 2.90
N PHE A 223 9.95 18.64 3.19
CA PHE A 223 9.23 17.79 2.23
C PHE A 223 8.12 18.53 1.49
N THR A 224 7.43 19.45 2.18
CA THR A 224 6.26 20.15 1.64
C THR A 224 6.54 21.62 1.30
N GLU A 225 7.65 22.18 1.77
CA GLU A 225 8.01 23.60 1.69
C GLU A 225 6.99 24.53 2.40
N LEU A 226 6.15 23.97 3.28
CA LEU A 226 5.16 24.69 4.05
C LEU A 226 5.58 24.77 5.53
N ASP A 227 5.20 25.86 6.18
CA ASP A 227 5.35 26.06 7.62
C ASP A 227 3.93 26.15 8.20
N ASP A 228 3.58 25.27 9.14
CA ASP A 228 2.27 25.28 9.80
C ASP A 228 2.15 26.37 10.88
N GLY A 229 3.25 27.06 11.19
CA GLY A 229 3.35 28.10 12.21
C GLY A 229 3.25 27.56 13.64
N LEU A 230 3.35 26.24 13.82
CA LEU A 230 3.35 25.55 15.11
C LEU A 230 4.77 25.14 15.47
N SER A 231 4.96 24.72 16.72
CA SER A 231 6.22 24.11 17.14
C SER A 231 6.29 22.67 16.63
N SER A 232 7.51 22.21 16.31
CA SER A 232 7.79 20.82 15.91
C SER A 232 7.15 19.78 16.83
N ALA A 233 6.55 18.75 16.24
CA ALA A 233 6.10 17.54 16.94
C ALA A 233 7.25 16.81 17.66
N PHE A 234 6.96 16.25 18.84
CA PHE A 234 7.98 15.62 19.68
C PHE A 234 7.52 14.39 20.47
N VAL A 235 6.26 13.97 20.35
CA VAL A 235 5.79 12.67 20.88
C VAL A 235 5.59 11.71 19.73
N SER A 236 5.47 10.44 20.02
CA SER A 236 5.36 9.40 19.02
C SER A 236 3.92 9.01 18.74
N PRO A 237 3.61 8.63 17.48
CA PRO A 237 2.36 7.98 17.16
C PRO A 237 2.36 6.54 17.71
N LEU A 238 1.21 5.89 17.64
CA LEU A 238 1.15 4.44 17.73
C LEU A 238 0.72 3.90 16.36
N ILE A 239 1.63 3.17 15.71
CA ILE A 239 1.36 2.51 14.43
C ILE A 239 0.94 1.08 14.73
N TRP A 240 -0.26 0.70 14.32
CA TRP A 240 -0.81 -0.62 14.65
C TRP A 240 -0.59 -1.62 13.52
N GLU A 241 -0.81 -1.24 12.27
CA GLU A 241 -0.68 -2.14 11.13
C GLU A 241 -0.20 -1.38 9.89
N ILE A 242 0.53 -2.07 9.02
CA ILE A 242 0.88 -1.62 7.69
C ILE A 242 0.46 -2.71 6.71
N ASP A 243 -0.41 -2.39 5.75
CA ASP A 243 -0.71 -3.29 4.64
C ASP A 243 0.01 -2.81 3.38
N VAL A 244 0.72 -3.73 2.71
CA VAL A 244 1.32 -3.48 1.40
C VAL A 244 0.59 -4.30 0.35
N ILE A 245 -0.31 -3.64 -0.37
CA ILE A 245 -1.18 -4.29 -1.35
C ILE A 245 -0.57 -4.13 -2.74
N GLY A 246 -0.39 -5.25 -3.42
CA GLY A 246 0.11 -5.31 -4.78
C GLY A 246 0.08 -6.74 -5.29
N GLN A 247 0.31 -6.90 -6.58
CA GLN A 247 0.41 -8.22 -7.18
C GLN A 247 1.87 -8.59 -7.37
N PRO A 248 2.26 -9.86 -7.23
CA PRO A 248 3.57 -10.31 -7.69
C PRO A 248 3.75 -9.85 -9.14
N VAL A 249 4.91 -9.26 -9.45
CA VAL A 249 5.27 -9.01 -10.84
C VAL A 249 5.12 -10.34 -11.54
N ALA A 250 4.24 -10.41 -12.53
CA ALA A 250 4.07 -11.64 -13.27
C ALA A 250 5.46 -12.01 -13.80
N GLY A 251 6.03 -13.10 -13.29
CA GLY A 251 7.41 -13.46 -13.62
C GLY A 251 7.55 -13.56 -15.13
N ASP A 252 8.75 -13.23 -15.62
CA ASP A 252 9.09 -13.46 -17.02
C ASP A 252 8.65 -14.87 -17.38
N THR A 253 7.75 -15.01 -18.34
CA THR A 253 7.30 -16.33 -18.77
C THR A 253 7.24 -16.36 -20.28
N ALA A 254 7.79 -17.43 -20.81
CA ALA A 254 7.71 -17.73 -22.22
C ALA A 254 6.57 -18.69 -22.57
N ASP A 255 5.68 -18.99 -21.62
CA ASP A 255 4.37 -19.63 -21.88
C ASP A 255 3.41 -18.57 -22.45
N PHE A 256 3.42 -18.45 -23.77
CA PHE A 256 2.70 -17.42 -24.50
C PHE A 256 1.29 -17.86 -24.89
N ASP A 257 1.03 -19.16 -25.02
CA ASP A 257 -0.33 -19.66 -25.29
C ASP A 257 -1.09 -20.14 -24.04
N SER A 258 -0.46 -20.02 -22.86
CA SER A 258 -1.03 -20.26 -21.54
C SER A 258 -1.47 -21.70 -21.31
N ASP A 259 -0.72 -22.65 -21.87
CA ASP A 259 -0.98 -24.09 -21.72
C ASP A 259 -0.14 -24.76 -20.63
N ALA A 260 0.63 -23.96 -19.88
CA ALA A 260 1.48 -24.32 -18.75
C ALA A 260 2.74 -25.12 -19.12
N ASP A 261 3.16 -25.13 -20.38
CA ASP A 261 4.51 -25.48 -20.77
C ASP A 261 5.20 -24.38 -21.58
N VAL A 262 6.51 -24.57 -21.83
CA VAL A 262 7.31 -23.66 -22.65
C VAL A 262 7.96 -24.47 -23.75
N ASP A 263 7.40 -24.40 -24.95
CA ASP A 263 7.74 -25.29 -26.05
C ASP A 263 7.86 -24.59 -27.42
N GLY A 264 7.76 -25.37 -28.51
CA GLY A 264 7.85 -24.85 -29.86
C GLY A 264 6.64 -24.00 -30.31
N ALA A 265 5.46 -24.19 -29.71
CA ALA A 265 4.27 -23.38 -29.94
C ALA A 265 4.48 -21.96 -29.41
N ASP A 266 5.10 -21.82 -28.24
CA ASP A 266 5.51 -20.53 -27.70
C ASP A 266 6.56 -19.84 -28.56
N LEU A 267 7.59 -20.58 -28.98
CA LEU A 267 8.59 -20.00 -29.88
C LEU A 267 7.93 -19.44 -31.16
N LEU A 268 6.89 -20.11 -31.65
CA LEU A 268 6.13 -19.66 -32.81
C LEU A 268 5.24 -18.44 -32.48
N ALA A 269 4.73 -18.30 -31.26
CA ALA A 269 4.08 -17.08 -30.80
C ALA A 269 5.06 -15.89 -30.80
N TRP A 270 6.23 -16.05 -30.19
CA TRP A 270 7.30 -15.03 -30.22
C TRP A 270 7.73 -14.65 -31.64
N GLN A 271 7.95 -15.64 -32.51
CA GLN A 271 8.30 -15.38 -33.91
C GLN A 271 7.23 -14.57 -34.66
N ARG A 272 5.95 -14.74 -34.31
CA ARG A 272 4.85 -14.00 -34.93
C ARG A 272 4.75 -12.56 -34.44
N GLY A 273 5.09 -12.30 -33.17
CA GLY A 273 5.08 -10.95 -32.62
C GLY A 273 6.40 -10.19 -32.75
N PHE A 274 7.50 -10.84 -33.14
CA PHE A 274 8.82 -10.21 -33.21
C PHE A 274 8.80 -8.85 -33.93
N GLY A 275 9.23 -7.81 -33.22
CA GLY A 275 9.25 -6.42 -33.70
C GLY A 275 8.01 -5.58 -33.35
N VAL A 276 6.98 -6.15 -32.71
CA VAL A 276 5.91 -5.38 -32.07
C VAL A 276 6.51 -4.53 -30.95
N THR A 277 6.08 -3.27 -30.83
CA THR A 277 6.57 -2.29 -29.84
C THR A 277 5.44 -1.41 -29.35
N GLY A 278 5.39 -1.12 -28.04
CA GLY A 278 4.41 -0.25 -27.40
C GLY A 278 2.99 -0.81 -27.29
N SER A 279 2.79 -2.07 -27.69
CA SER A 279 1.48 -2.75 -27.59
C SER A 279 1.61 -4.27 -27.55
N ALA A 280 2.81 -4.80 -27.27
CA ALA A 280 2.97 -6.24 -27.19
C ALA A 280 2.17 -6.77 -25.99
N THR A 281 1.64 -7.98 -26.15
CA THR A 281 1.02 -8.73 -25.07
C THR A 281 1.79 -10.03 -24.90
N ARG A 282 1.62 -10.70 -23.76
CA ARG A 282 2.21 -12.02 -23.51
C ARG A 282 1.96 -13.00 -24.65
N ALA A 283 0.73 -13.07 -25.16
CA ALA A 283 0.37 -13.93 -26.29
C ALA A 283 1.02 -13.55 -27.64
N MET A 284 1.59 -12.34 -27.74
CA MET A 284 2.41 -11.93 -28.87
C MET A 284 3.88 -12.30 -28.69
N GLY A 285 4.30 -12.80 -27.54
CA GLY A 285 5.68 -13.16 -27.23
C GLY A 285 6.42 -12.17 -26.34
N ASP A 286 5.71 -11.30 -25.64
CA ASP A 286 6.29 -10.38 -24.64
C ASP A 286 6.45 -11.13 -23.31
N ALA A 287 7.64 -11.70 -23.12
CA ALA A 287 7.92 -12.56 -21.99
C ALA A 287 8.22 -11.75 -20.73
N ASN A 288 8.88 -10.60 -20.89
CA ASN A 288 9.29 -9.71 -19.80
C ASN A 288 8.31 -8.56 -19.53
N GLN A 289 7.20 -8.51 -20.27
CA GLN A 289 6.13 -7.51 -20.16
C GLN A 289 6.61 -6.08 -20.42
N ASP A 290 7.62 -5.90 -21.27
CA ASP A 290 8.15 -4.58 -21.63
C ASP A 290 7.38 -3.90 -22.78
N GLN A 291 6.25 -4.50 -23.19
CA GLN A 291 5.41 -4.10 -24.32
C GLN A 291 6.12 -4.12 -25.67
N ALA A 292 7.26 -4.80 -25.77
CA ALA A 292 7.94 -5.13 -27.02
C ALA A 292 8.17 -6.64 -27.15
N VAL A 293 8.32 -7.11 -28.39
CA VAL A 293 8.73 -8.50 -28.66
C VAL A 293 10.07 -8.47 -29.36
N ASN A 294 11.12 -8.79 -28.61
CA ASN A 294 12.49 -8.60 -29.02
C ASN A 294 13.39 -9.76 -28.55
N ALA A 295 14.71 -9.56 -28.61
CA ALA A 295 15.68 -10.60 -28.28
C ALA A 295 15.70 -10.96 -26.79
N LEU A 296 15.29 -10.03 -25.91
CA LEU A 296 15.20 -10.26 -24.47
C LEU A 296 14.13 -11.32 -24.15
N ASP A 297 12.98 -11.26 -24.81
CA ASP A 297 11.92 -12.27 -24.66
C ASP A 297 12.35 -13.65 -25.14
N LEU A 298 13.11 -13.70 -26.23
CA LEU A 298 13.68 -14.95 -26.73
C LEU A 298 14.67 -15.54 -25.73
N ASP A 299 15.41 -14.70 -25.01
CA ASP A 299 16.34 -15.15 -23.98
C ASP A 299 15.60 -15.72 -22.76
N VAL A 300 14.41 -15.21 -22.42
CA VAL A 300 13.50 -15.84 -21.45
C VAL A 300 13.05 -17.21 -21.96
N TRP A 301 12.57 -17.29 -23.22
CA TRP A 301 12.15 -18.57 -23.81
C TRP A 301 13.25 -19.61 -23.80
N LYS A 302 14.49 -19.26 -24.16
CA LYS A 302 15.63 -20.18 -24.12
C LYS A 302 15.93 -20.71 -22.72
N GLN A 303 15.73 -19.89 -21.69
CA GLN A 303 15.96 -20.29 -20.30
C GLN A 303 14.88 -21.22 -19.79
N GLN A 304 13.65 -21.06 -20.27
CA GLN A 304 12.49 -21.80 -19.79
C GLN A 304 12.09 -22.97 -20.68
N PHE A 305 12.63 -23.09 -21.89
CA PHE A 305 12.29 -24.15 -22.83
C PHE A 305 12.42 -25.55 -22.22
N GLY A 306 11.32 -26.30 -22.28
CA GLY A 306 11.21 -27.65 -21.70
C GLY A 306 10.93 -27.69 -20.20
N ALA A 307 10.74 -26.54 -19.54
CA ALA A 307 10.15 -26.46 -18.22
C ALA A 307 8.62 -26.50 -18.34
N ALA A 308 7.97 -27.39 -17.60
CA ALA A 308 6.55 -27.22 -17.29
C ALA A 308 6.45 -26.17 -16.19
N VAL A 309 5.64 -25.13 -16.39
CA VAL A 309 5.35 -24.17 -15.32
C VAL A 309 4.58 -24.97 -14.26
N ALA A 310 5.21 -25.20 -13.11
CA ALA A 310 4.57 -25.95 -12.04
C ALA A 310 3.28 -25.21 -11.64
N ALA A 311 2.12 -25.82 -11.89
CA ALA A 311 0.84 -25.24 -11.53
C ALA A 311 0.85 -24.86 -10.04
N VAL A 312 0.62 -23.57 -9.77
CA VAL A 312 0.34 -23.10 -8.42
C VAL A 312 -0.88 -23.89 -7.92
N PRO A 313 -0.83 -24.58 -6.77
CA PRO A 313 -1.99 -25.28 -6.25
C PRO A 313 -3.11 -24.25 -6.04
N GLU A 314 -4.21 -24.35 -6.80
CA GLU A 314 -5.39 -23.55 -6.53
C GLU A 314 -5.81 -23.77 -5.07
N PRO A 315 -6.09 -22.72 -4.29
CA PRO A 315 -6.56 -22.88 -2.92
C PRO A 315 -7.87 -23.69 -2.97
N ALA A 316 -7.86 -24.84 -2.30
CA ALA A 316 -8.97 -25.80 -2.27
C ALA A 316 -10.25 -25.15 -1.70
N THR A 317 -11.03 -24.47 -2.55
CA THR A 317 -12.21 -23.71 -2.09
C THR A 317 -13.50 -24.01 -2.86
N LEU A 318 -13.54 -24.99 -3.77
CA LEU A 318 -14.80 -25.32 -4.48
C LEU A 318 -15.11 -26.82 -4.63
N GLY A 319 -14.82 -27.61 -3.60
CA GLY A 319 -15.24 -29.02 -3.49
C GLY A 319 -16.58 -29.26 -2.76
N GLY A 320 -17.32 -28.22 -2.41
CA GLY A 320 -18.50 -28.30 -1.52
C GLY A 320 -19.83 -28.05 -2.21
N VAL A 321 -20.14 -28.77 -3.30
CA VAL A 321 -21.44 -28.66 -4.00
C VAL A 321 -22.19 -30.00 -3.94
N LEU A 322 -23.39 -29.94 -3.34
CA LEU A 322 -24.57 -30.78 -3.61
C LEU A 322 -24.50 -32.29 -3.30
N VAL A 323 -24.92 -32.72 -2.09
CA VAL A 323 -25.86 -33.84 -1.89
C VAL A 323 -26.60 -33.69 -0.56
N ALA A 324 -27.84 -33.17 -0.56
CA ALA A 324 -28.87 -33.49 0.44
C ALA A 324 -30.26 -32.96 0.02
N ALA A 325 -30.77 -33.43 -1.12
CA ALA A 325 -32.16 -33.23 -1.50
C ALA A 325 -32.75 -34.52 -2.07
N SER A 326 -32.96 -35.53 -1.22
CA SER A 326 -33.94 -36.59 -1.46
C SER A 326 -34.03 -37.52 -0.25
N LEU A 327 -35.08 -37.34 0.57
CA LEU A 327 -35.88 -38.41 1.21
C LEU A 327 -36.90 -37.77 2.18
N ALA A 328 -37.94 -37.16 1.61
CA ALA A 328 -39.15 -36.78 2.35
C ALA A 328 -40.36 -37.35 1.60
N CYS A 329 -40.58 -38.65 1.77
CA CYS A 329 -41.80 -39.45 1.50
C CYS A 329 -41.41 -40.86 1.96
N VAL A 330 -41.87 -41.41 3.08
CA VAL A 330 -43.23 -41.94 3.30
C VAL A 330 -43.38 -42.14 4.81
N GLY A 331 -44.34 -41.45 5.40
CA GLY A 331 -44.70 -41.59 6.81
C GLY A 331 -46.22 -41.52 6.99
N VAL A 332 -46.96 -42.48 6.42
CA VAL A 332 -48.38 -42.68 6.73
C VAL A 332 -48.67 -44.16 7.01
N ARG A 333 -48.63 -44.46 8.31
CA ARG A 333 -49.65 -45.15 9.13
C ARG A 333 -50.03 -46.63 8.91
N ARG A 334 -50.02 -47.30 10.09
CA ARG A 334 -50.97 -48.28 10.67
C ARG A 334 -50.71 -49.78 10.43
N ARG A 335 -50.36 -50.48 11.51
CA ARG A 335 -51.31 -51.21 12.36
C ARG A 335 -50.77 -51.31 13.79
#